data_AF-A0A961NR31-F1
#
_entry.id   AF-A0A961NR31-F1
#
_cell.length_a   1.000
_cell.length_b   1.000
_cell.length_c   1.000
_cell.angle_alpha   90.00
_cell.angle_beta   90.00
_cell.angle_gamma   90.00
#
_symmetry.space_group_name_H-M   'P 1'
#
loop_
_entity.id
_entity.type
_entity.pdbx_description
1 polymer ?
#
loop_
_entity_poly.entity_id
_entity_poly.type
_entity_poly.pdbx_seq_one_letter_code
_entity_poly.pdbx_strand_id
1 'polypeptide(L)'
;MKINTRAFTISFTVIFAVIILIITIWSRASTQFGHEFIDAFNSVHPHPFRATLSGLEVQEHVYGALLDLFYAVIDSILFSLSFCLIYNYIVGRGAEDNSDEA
;
A
#
# COMPACT_ATOMS: atom_id res chain seq x y z
N MET A 1 -11.90 6.83 21.16
CA MET A 1 -12.79 7.28 20.07
C MET A 1 -12.67 6.29 18.92
N LYS A 2 -13.77 5.78 18.36
CA LYS A 2 -13.70 4.79 17.25
C LYS A 2 -13.26 5.47 15.95
N ILE A 3 -12.44 4.80 15.16
CA ILE A 3 -12.03 5.27 13.83
C ILE A 3 -13.12 4.93 12.83
N ASN A 4 -13.47 5.88 11.95
CA ASN A 4 -14.32 5.61 10.80
C ASN A 4 -13.53 4.78 9.77
N THR A 5 -13.84 3.50 9.69
CA THR A 5 -13.13 2.53 8.84
C THR A 5 -13.07 2.95 7.38
N ARG A 6 -14.18 3.47 6.81
CA ARG A 6 -14.23 3.86 5.40
C ARG A 6 -13.31 5.05 5.12
N ALA A 7 -13.45 6.11 5.92
CA ALA A 7 -12.65 7.32 5.75
C ALA A 7 -11.16 7.02 5.93
N PHE A 8 -10.79 6.26 6.96
CA PHE A 8 -9.41 5.87 7.20
C PHE A 8 -8.83 5.02 6.06
N THR A 9 -9.56 4.01 5.60
CA THR A 9 -9.12 3.12 4.50
C THR A 9 -8.87 3.92 3.23
N ILE A 10 -9.79 4.82 2.87
CA ILE A 10 -9.65 5.67 1.67
C ILE A 10 -8.45 6.61 1.82
N SER A 11 -8.36 7.35 2.93
CA SER A 11 -7.27 8.31 3.15
C SER A 11 -5.90 7.62 3.16
N PHE A 12 -5.77 6.50 3.86
CA PHE A 12 -4.53 5.73 3.91
C PHE A 12 -4.15 5.19 2.53
N THR A 13 -5.12 4.65 1.79
CA THR A 13 -4.91 4.13 0.44
C THR A 13 -4.50 5.18 -0.56
N VAL A 14 -5.10 6.37 -0.52
CA VAL A 14 -4.70 7.48 -1.41
C VAL A 14 -3.25 7.89 -1.11
N ILE A 15 -2.89 8.06 0.16
CA ILE A 15 -1.52 8.44 0.54
C ILE A 15 -0.51 7.37 0.09
N PHE A 16 -0.79 6.11 0.39
CA PHE A 16 0.11 5.00 0.04
C PHE A 16 0.24 4.81 -1.47
N ALA A 17 -0.87 4.88 -2.21
CA ALA A 17 -0.87 4.79 -3.67
C ALA A 17 -0.05 5.91 -4.33
N VAL A 18 -0.15 7.14 -3.82
CA VAL A 18 0.66 8.28 -4.33
C VAL A 18 2.15 8.04 -4.07
N ILE A 19 2.53 7.57 -2.88
CA ILE A 19 3.92 7.28 -2.54
C ILE A 19 4.48 6.19 -3.47
N ILE A 20 3.76 5.09 -3.64
CA ILE A 20 4.20 4.01 -4.53
C ILE A 20 4.28 4.48 -5.97
N LEU A 21 3.28 5.22 -6.46
CA LEU A 21 3.31 5.77 -7.82
C LEU A 21 4.57 6.62 -8.08
N ILE A 22 4.92 7.49 -7.13
CA ILE A 22 6.13 8.31 -7.23
C ILE A 22 7.38 7.43 -7.29
N ILE A 23 7.51 6.45 -6.39
CA ILE A 23 8.68 5.56 -6.33
C ILE A 23 8.78 4.70 -7.61
N THR A 24 7.65 4.17 -8.08
CA THR A 24 7.51 3.36 -9.29
C THR A 24 7.91 4.14 -10.54
N ILE A 25 7.47 5.39 -10.68
CA ILE A 25 7.86 6.26 -11.80
C ILE A 25 9.33 6.62 -11.70
N TRP A 26 9.80 6.99 -10.51
CA TRP A 26 11.18 7.42 -10.29
C TRP A 26 12.19 6.31 -10.54
N SER A 27 11.93 5.10 -10.04
CA SER A 27 12.78 3.92 -10.24
C SER A 27 12.91 3.52 -11.72
N ARG A 28 11.89 3.82 -12.54
CA ARG A 28 11.94 3.59 -13.99
C ARG A 28 12.63 4.72 -14.74
N ALA A 29 12.63 5.93 -14.20
CA ALA A 29 13.30 7.09 -14.80
C ALA A 29 14.77 7.23 -14.39
N SER A 30 15.17 6.66 -13.25
CA SER A 30 16.52 6.80 -12.67
C SER A 30 17.04 5.46 -12.15
N THR A 31 18.32 5.18 -12.41
CA THR A 31 18.98 3.91 -12.05
C THR A 31 19.40 3.81 -10.57
N GLN A 32 19.20 4.85 -9.75
CA GLN A 32 19.77 4.90 -8.40
C GLN A 32 18.74 4.96 -7.25
N PHE A 33 17.60 5.62 -7.42
CA PHE A 33 16.65 5.86 -6.33
C PHE A 33 15.38 5.01 -6.49
N GLY A 34 15.01 4.29 -5.42
CA GLY A 34 13.80 3.47 -5.39
C GLY A 34 13.93 2.08 -6.04
N HIS A 35 15.08 1.77 -6.64
CA HIS A 35 15.31 0.53 -7.37
C HIS A 35 15.30 -0.71 -6.45
N GLU A 36 16.03 -0.66 -5.32
CA GLU A 36 16.04 -1.74 -4.33
C GLU A 36 14.66 -1.96 -3.71
N PHE A 37 13.95 -0.86 -3.43
CA PHE A 37 12.60 -0.92 -2.88
C PHE A 37 11.63 -1.59 -3.86
N ILE A 38 11.63 -1.18 -5.14
CA ILE A 38 10.76 -1.77 -6.16
C ILE A 38 11.14 -3.21 -6.47
N ASP A 39 12.41 -3.57 -6.44
CA ASP A 39 12.81 -4.97 -6.63
C ASP A 39 12.33 -5.85 -5.47
N ALA A 40 12.45 -5.36 -4.23
CA ALA A 40 11.88 -6.03 -3.06
C ALA A 40 10.35 -6.12 -3.15
N PHE A 41 9.67 -5.04 -3.57
CA PHE A 41 8.22 -5.03 -3.77
C PHE A 41 7.78 -6.05 -4.84
N ASN A 42 8.48 -6.10 -5.98
CA ASN A 42 8.22 -7.03 -7.08
C ASN A 42 8.61 -8.47 -6.77
N SER A 43 9.41 -8.71 -5.73
CA SER A 43 9.68 -10.06 -5.22
C SER A 43 8.46 -10.66 -4.52
N VAL A 44 7.65 -9.82 -3.85
CA VAL A 44 6.39 -10.20 -3.21
C VAL A 44 5.25 -10.20 -4.24
N HIS A 45 5.27 -9.25 -5.17
CA HIS A 45 4.26 -9.09 -6.22
C HIS A 45 4.87 -9.36 -7.61
N PRO A 46 5.10 -10.63 -7.99
CA PRO A 46 5.78 -10.93 -9.25
C PRO A 46 4.90 -10.60 -10.46
N HIS A 47 5.45 -9.82 -11.38
CA HIS A 47 4.88 -9.56 -12.70
C HIS A 47 6.01 -9.41 -13.76
N PRO A 48 5.71 -9.49 -15.07
CA PRO A 48 6.75 -9.57 -16.12
C PRO A 48 7.41 -8.22 -16.47
N PHE A 49 6.87 -7.10 -15.99
CA PHE A 49 7.28 -5.73 -16.39
C PHE A 49 8.05 -5.01 -15.28
N ARG A 50 9.02 -5.72 -14.68
CA ARG A 50 9.80 -5.21 -13.53
C ARG A 50 10.70 -4.05 -13.96
N ALA A 51 10.83 -3.05 -13.10
CA ALA A 51 11.73 -1.92 -13.34
C ALA A 51 13.21 -2.34 -13.55
N THR A 52 13.61 -3.51 -13.03
CA THR A 52 14.96 -4.06 -13.14
C THR A 52 15.27 -4.76 -14.47
N LEU A 53 14.27 -5.00 -15.32
CA LEU A 53 14.50 -5.66 -16.61
C LEU A 53 15.00 -4.63 -17.65
N SER A 54 16.22 -4.87 -18.15
CA SER A 54 16.75 -4.12 -19.28
C SER A 54 16.07 -4.56 -20.58
N GLY A 55 15.59 -3.61 -21.38
CA GLY A 55 15.03 -3.88 -22.71
C GLY A 55 13.50 -3.87 -22.79
N LEU A 56 12.81 -3.38 -21.75
CA LEU A 56 11.37 -3.13 -21.81
C LEU A 56 11.06 -1.96 -22.76
N GLU A 57 9.98 -2.08 -23.51
CA GLU A 57 9.43 -0.97 -24.28
C GLU A 57 8.72 0.03 -23.36
N VAL A 58 8.56 1.28 -23.81
CA VAL A 58 7.89 2.35 -23.05
C VAL A 58 6.49 1.93 -22.57
N GLN A 59 5.74 1.22 -23.41
CA GLN A 59 4.42 0.70 -23.06
C GLN A 59 4.46 -0.33 -21.92
N GLU A 60 5.50 -1.17 -21.89
CA GLU A 60 5.67 -2.20 -20.85
C GLU A 60 6.06 -1.55 -19.52
N HIS A 61 6.83 -0.46 -19.54
CA HIS A 61 7.07 0.34 -18.34
C HIS A 61 5.78 0.91 -17.74
N VAL A 62 4.85 1.36 -18.58
CA VAL A 62 3.53 1.85 -18.13
C VAL A 62 2.71 0.71 -17.53
N TYR A 63 2.64 -0.45 -18.18
CA TYR A 63 1.94 -1.61 -17.63
C TYR A 63 2.54 -2.08 -16.30
N GLY A 64 3.87 -2.10 -16.19
CA GLY A 64 4.55 -2.39 -14.93
C GLY A 64 4.17 -1.41 -13.83
N ALA A 65 4.14 -0.11 -14.13
CA ALA A 65 3.76 0.90 -13.15
C ALA A 65 2.30 0.77 -12.68
N LEU A 66 1.39 0.40 -13.59
CA LEU A 66 -0.01 0.14 -13.25
C LEU A 66 -0.18 -1.10 -12.37
N LEU A 67 0.61 -2.15 -12.62
CA LEU A 67 0.60 -3.36 -11.79
C LEU A 67 1.16 -3.06 -10.39
N ASP A 68 2.28 -2.34 -10.30
CA ASP A 68 2.85 -1.91 -9.00
C ASP A 68 1.82 -1.12 -8.18
N LEU A 69 1.15 -0.18 -8.83
CA LEU A 69 0.10 0.63 -8.22
C LEU A 69 -1.10 -0.22 -7.79
N PHE A 70 -1.54 -1.16 -8.62
CA PHE A 70 -2.64 -2.06 -8.30
C PHE A 70 -2.35 -2.87 -7.04
N TYR A 71 -1.17 -3.50 -6.96
CA TYR A 71 -0.77 -4.28 -5.78
C TYR A 71 -0.67 -3.40 -4.53
N ALA A 72 -0.07 -2.21 -4.65
CA ALA A 72 0.01 -1.28 -3.53
C ALA A 72 -1.36 -0.82 -3.00
N VAL A 73 -2.33 -0.61 -3.89
CA VAL A 73 -3.71 -0.28 -3.49
C VAL A 73 -4.34 -1.43 -2.71
N ILE A 74 -4.19 -2.67 -3.18
CA ILE A 74 -4.71 -3.85 -2.50
C ILE A 74 -4.07 -4.02 -1.12
N ASP A 75 -2.74 -3.95 -1.03
CA ASP A 75 -1.99 -4.06 0.23
C ASP A 75 -2.44 -3.00 1.23
N SER A 76 -2.57 -1.76 0.78
CA SER A 76 -3.02 -0.66 1.62
C SER A 76 -4.44 -0.86 2.13
N ILE A 77 -5.36 -1.32 1.28
CA ILE A 77 -6.74 -1.62 1.70
C ILE A 77 -6.74 -2.71 2.76
N LEU A 78 -6.02 -3.82 2.53
CA LEU A 78 -5.94 -4.93 3.48
C LEU A 78 -5.33 -4.48 4.82
N PHE A 79 -4.23 -3.73 4.77
CA PHE A 79 -3.54 -3.24 5.97
C PHE A 79 -4.40 -2.26 6.76
N SER A 80 -4.98 -1.25 6.10
CA SER A 80 -5.79 -0.22 6.76
C SER A 80 -7.10 -0.77 7.32
N LEU A 81 -7.77 -1.69 6.62
CA LEU A 81 -8.94 -2.39 7.13
C LEU A 81 -8.60 -3.21 8.38
N SER A 82 -7.54 -4.02 8.30
CA SER A 82 -7.10 -4.87 9.42
C SER A 82 -6.74 -4.01 10.64
N PHE A 83 -5.97 -2.95 10.44
CA PHE A 83 -5.62 -2.01 11.50
C PHE A 83 -6.85 -1.35 12.12
N CYS A 84 -7.79 -0.85 11.31
CA CYS A 84 -9.03 -0.24 11.81
C CYS A 84 -9.87 -1.21 12.63
N LEU A 85 -10.02 -2.45 12.17
CA LEU A 85 -10.80 -3.46 12.87
C LEU A 85 -10.17 -3.82 14.22
N ILE A 86 -8.85 -4.03 14.24
CA ILE A 86 -8.11 -4.31 15.47
C ILE A 86 -8.22 -3.13 16.45
N TYR A 87 -7.99 -1.91 15.98
CA TYR A 87 -8.08 -0.71 16.80
C TYR A 87 -9.49 -0.53 17.41
N ASN A 88 -10.53 -0.62 16.58
CA ASN A 88 -11.91 -0.46 17.03
C ASN A 88 -12.35 -1.58 17.97
N TYR A 89 -11.82 -2.80 17.80
CA TYR A 89 -12.04 -3.91 18.72
C TYR A 89 -11.42 -3.65 20.09
N ILE A 90 -10.14 -3.26 20.15
CA ILE A 90 -9.44 -2.96 21.41
C ILE A 90 -10.11 -1.81 22.16
N VAL A 91 -10.42 -0.71 21.46
CA VAL A 91 -11.11 0.44 22.06
C VAL A 91 -12.53 0.09 22.48
N GLY A 92 -13.19 -0.82 21.76
CA GLY A 92 -14.52 -1.34 22.13
C GLY A 92 -14.51 -2.10 23.45
N ARG A 93 -13.55 -3.03 23.64
CA ARG A 93 -13.44 -3.83 24.88
C ARG A 93 -13.12 -2.98 26.11
N GLY A 94 -12.23 -2.00 25.98
CA GLY A 94 -11.93 -1.09 27.10
C GLY A 94 -13.10 -0.21 27.53
N ALA A 95 -14.14 -0.06 26.70
CA ALA A 95 -15.35 0.67 27.05
C ALA A 95 -16.37 -0.20 27.80
N GLU A 96 -16.43 -1.51 27.52
CA GLU A 96 -17.31 -2.45 28.23
C GLU A 96 -16.80 -2.75 29.66
N ASP A 97 -15.48 -2.86 29.83
CA ASP A 97 -14.84 -3.14 31.13
C ASP A 97 -15.10 -2.03 32.18
N ASN A 98 -15.15 -0.76 31.75
CA ASN A 98 -15.43 0.37 32.65
C ASN A 98 -16.92 0.53 33.00
N SER A 99 -17.84 -0.08 32.26
CA SER A 99 -19.28 -0.01 32.56
C SER A 99 -19.73 -1.09 33.55
N ASP A 100 -18.95 -2.15 33.72
CA ASP A 100 -19.26 -3.23 34.68
C ASP A 100 -18.70 -2.94 36.09
N GLU A 101 -17.81 -1.95 36.23
CA GLU A 101 -17.24 -1.50 37.53
C GLU A 101 -17.95 -0.28 38.14
N ALA A 102 -18.96 0.31 37.47
CA ALA A 102 -19.68 1.52 37.89
C ALA A 102 -21.14 1.22 38.29
#